data_AF-A0A1F7MK38-F1
#
_entry.id   AF-A0A1F7MK38-F1
#
_cell.length_a   1.000
_cell.length_b   1.000
_cell.length_c   1.000
_cell.angle_alpha   90.00
_cell.angle_beta   90.00
_cell.angle_gamma   90.00
#
_symmetry.space_group_name_H-M   'P 1'
#
loop_
_entity.id
_entity.type
_entity.pdbx_description
1 polymer ?
#
loop_
_entity_poly.entity_id
_entity_poly.type
_entity_poly.pdbx_seq_one_letter_code
_entity_poly.pdbx_strand_id
1 'polypeptide(L)'
;MGDLAQVMPIIHPYVGGAKGTSHGADYEIEDQDLIYLTNAKALASMVVDLLCDGAAVGREVLAKAKPPMTKAAYLEFQRRMSRRDVYEG
;
A
#
# COMPACT_ATOMS: atom_id res chain seq x y z
N MET A 1 -0.66 -1.65 -5.48
CA MET A 1 -0.36 -1.97 -4.07
C MET A 1 -1.49 -2.69 -3.32
N GLY A 2 -2.61 -3.05 -3.96
CA GLY A 2 -3.74 -3.68 -3.25
C GLY A 2 -3.59 -5.18 -2.97
N ASP A 3 -2.62 -5.84 -3.59
CA ASP A 3 -2.36 -7.27 -3.45
C ASP A 3 -1.75 -7.65 -2.09
N LEU A 4 -0.91 -6.78 -1.50
CA LEU A 4 -0.39 -7.00 -0.14
C LEU A 4 -1.49 -6.99 0.93
N ALA A 5 -2.62 -6.32 0.70
CA ALA A 5 -3.78 -6.38 1.59
C ALA A 5 -4.39 -7.80 1.68
N GLN A 6 -4.02 -8.70 0.76
CA GLN A 6 -4.40 -10.11 0.86
C GLN A 6 -3.72 -10.82 2.04
N VAL A 7 -2.57 -10.34 2.53
CA VAL A 7 -1.75 -11.06 3.52
C VAL A 7 -1.48 -10.28 4.81
N MET A 8 -1.72 -8.97 4.84
CA MET A 8 -1.54 -8.13 6.03
C MET A 8 -2.35 -6.83 5.95
N PRO A 9 -2.56 -6.11 7.07
CA PRO A 9 -3.12 -4.76 7.04
C PRO A 9 -2.23 -3.81 6.24
N ILE A 10 -2.82 -3.11 5.28
CA ILE A 10 -2.16 -2.09 4.46
C ILE A 10 -3.15 -0.94 4.29
N ILE A 11 -2.63 0.29 4.24
CA ILE A 11 -3.36 1.44 3.71
C ILE A 11 -2.64 1.98 2.48
N HIS A 12 -3.39 2.49 1.51
CA HIS A 12 -2.86 3.25 0.39
C HIS A 12 -3.29 4.71 0.58
N PRO A 13 -2.52 5.50 1.35
CA PRO A 13 -2.89 6.87 1.64
C PRO A 13 -2.76 7.69 0.36
N TYR A 14 -3.81 8.44 0.04
CA TYR A 14 -3.79 9.43 -1.03
C TYR A 14 -3.55 10.79 -0.41
N VAL A 15 -2.61 11.54 -0.99
CA VAL A 15 -2.36 12.94 -0.66
C VAL A 15 -2.59 13.75 -1.93
N GLY A 16 -3.23 14.92 -1.76
CA GLY A 16 -3.44 15.87 -2.85
C GLY A 16 -2.16 16.60 -3.25
N GLY A 17 -2.33 17.73 -3.93
CA GLY A 17 -1.22 18.59 -4.38
C GLY A 17 -0.73 18.31 -5.80
N ALA A 18 -1.43 17.43 -6.52
CA ALA A 18 -1.31 17.31 -7.97
C ALA A 18 -2.65 17.64 -8.66
N LYS A 19 -2.57 18.14 -9.89
CA LYS A 19 -3.70 18.43 -10.78
C LYS A 19 -3.51 17.79 -12.15
N GLY A 20 -4.54 17.89 -12.99
CA GLY A 20 -4.56 17.29 -14.32
C GLY A 20 -4.94 15.81 -14.32
N THR A 21 -4.84 15.19 -15.49
CA THR A 21 -5.21 13.78 -15.69
C THR A 21 -4.15 12.86 -15.10
N SER A 22 -4.57 11.88 -14.29
CA SER A 22 -3.64 10.86 -13.77
C SER A 22 -2.98 10.09 -14.92
N HIS A 23 -1.65 10.08 -14.96
CA HIS A 23 -0.83 9.57 -16.07
C HIS A 23 -0.99 10.31 -17.41
N GLY A 24 -1.58 11.51 -17.41
CA GLY A 24 -1.70 12.38 -18.57
C GLY A 24 -0.52 13.34 -18.74
N ALA A 25 -0.45 13.98 -19.92
CA ALA A 25 0.58 14.98 -20.23
C ALA A 25 0.39 16.30 -19.47
N ASP A 26 -0.79 16.53 -18.90
CA ASP A 26 -1.18 17.69 -18.09
C ASP A 26 -0.97 17.46 -16.59
N TYR A 27 -0.41 16.31 -16.19
CA TYR A 27 -0.15 16.00 -14.79
C TYR A 27 0.94 16.93 -14.23
N GLU A 28 0.58 17.71 -13.22
CA GLU A 28 1.48 18.68 -12.59
C GLU A 28 1.31 18.65 -11.07
N ILE A 29 2.43 18.83 -10.36
CA ILE A 29 2.44 19.06 -8.92
C ILE A 29 2.17 20.54 -8.68
N GLU A 30 0.98 20.85 -8.15
CA GLU A 30 0.52 22.22 -7.89
C GLU A 30 0.85 22.68 -6.46
N ASP A 31 0.87 21.77 -5.49
CA ASP A 31 1.18 22.07 -4.10
C ASP A 31 2.28 21.13 -3.59
N GLN A 32 3.52 21.63 -3.66
CA GLN A 32 4.72 20.91 -3.23
C GLN A 32 4.74 20.67 -1.72
N ASP A 33 4.24 21.62 -0.92
CA ASP A 33 4.24 21.50 0.53
C ASP A 33 3.25 20.43 1.00
N LEU A 34 2.09 20.33 0.36
CA LEU A 34 1.12 19.27 0.64
C LEU A 34 1.64 17.91 0.20
N ILE A 35 2.06 17.78 -1.07
CA ILE A 35 2.38 16.46 -1.65
C ILE A 35 3.71 15.89 -1.13
N TYR A 36 4.68 16.73 -0.78
CA TYR A 36 5.97 16.29 -0.28
C TYR A 36 6.06 16.36 1.25
N LEU A 37 5.98 17.57 1.82
CA LEU A 37 6.31 17.78 3.24
C LEU A 37 5.21 17.27 4.15
N THR A 38 3.95 17.62 3.86
CA THR A 38 2.81 17.19 4.67
C THR A 38 2.63 15.68 4.58
N ASN A 39 2.76 15.11 3.38
CA ASN A 39 2.74 13.65 3.20
C ASN A 39 3.86 12.95 4.01
N ALA A 40 5.10 13.42 3.92
CA ALA A 40 6.21 12.85 4.68
C ALA A 40 5.98 12.91 6.19
N LYS A 41 5.46 14.04 6.69
CA LYS A 41 5.09 14.19 8.11
C LYS A 41 3.99 13.22 8.51
N ALA A 42 2.95 13.06 7.70
CA ALA A 42 1.86 12.13 7.98
C ALA A 42 2.36 10.67 8.07
N LEU A 43 3.21 10.25 7.13
CA LEU A 43 3.81 8.91 7.16
C LEU A 43 4.72 8.73 8.38
N ALA A 44 5.54 9.73 8.73
CA ALA A 44 6.38 9.68 9.92
C ALA A 44 5.56 9.61 11.21
N SER A 45 4.49 10.39 11.33
CA SER A 45 3.58 10.35 12.47
C SER A 45 2.90 8.98 12.60
N MET A 46 2.46 8.38 11.49
CA MET A 46 1.92 7.01 11.53
C MET A 46 2.95 5.99 12.03
N VAL A 47 4.22 6.12 11.65
CA VAL A 47 5.29 5.23 12.14
C VAL A 47 5.43 5.37 13.65
N VAL A 48 5.40 6.60 14.18
CA VAL A 48 5.41 6.87 15.62
C VAL A 48 4.21 6.21 16.29
N ASP A 49 2.99 6.48 15.82
CA ASP A 49 1.75 5.93 16.40
C ASP A 49 1.74 4.40 16.42
N LEU A 50 2.26 3.75 15.37
CA LEU A 50 2.26 2.29 15.26
C LEU A 50 3.38 1.63 16.08
N LEU A 51 4.55 2.27 16.19
CA LEU A 51 5.77 1.61 16.68
C LEU A 51 6.27 2.10 18.05
N CYS A 52 5.80 3.25 18.55
CA CYS A 52 6.11 3.69 19.91
C CYS A 52 5.57 2.72 20.97
N ASP A 53 6.08 2.84 22.20
CA ASP A 53 5.69 2.02 23.35
C ASP A 53 5.73 0.51 23.06
N GLY A 54 6.80 0.06 22.40
CA GLY A 54 6.98 -1.35 22.03
C GLY A 54 6.05 -1.82 20.91
N ALA A 55 5.58 -0.90 20.08
CA ALA A 55 4.61 -1.11 19.00
C ALA A 55 3.26 -1.64 19.48
N ALA A 56 2.78 -1.18 20.64
CA ALA A 56 1.52 -1.64 21.23
C ALA A 56 0.36 -1.56 20.22
N VAL A 57 0.20 -0.40 19.57
CA VAL A 57 -0.84 -0.17 18.54
C VAL A 57 -0.61 -1.04 17.32
N GLY A 58 0.61 -1.10 16.77
CA GLY A 58 0.91 -1.94 15.61
C GLY A 58 0.63 -3.43 15.87
N ARG A 59 0.94 -3.92 17.07
CA ARG A 59 0.63 -5.31 17.49
C ARG A 59 -0.86 -5.54 17.63
N GLU A 60 -1.61 -4.57 18.16
CA GLU A 60 -3.07 -4.65 18.23
C GLU A 60 -3.69 -4.74 16.82
N VAL A 61 -3.24 -3.90 15.89
CA VAL A 61 -3.68 -3.92 14.48
C VAL A 61 -3.42 -5.29 13.86
N LEU A 62 -2.22 -5.85 14.05
CA LEU A 62 -1.89 -7.18 13.55
C LEU A 62 -2.72 -8.29 14.21
N ALA A 63 -2.98 -8.20 15.52
CA ALA A 63 -3.76 -9.19 16.25
C ALA A 63 -5.24 -9.21 15.83
N LYS A 64 -5.79 -8.05 15.43
CA LYS A 64 -7.18 -7.92 14.95
C LYS A 64 -7.32 -8.18 13.45
N ALA A 65 -6.22 -8.21 12.71
CA ALA A 65 -6.23 -8.40 11.26
C ALA A 65 -6.79 -9.77 10.86
N LYS A 66 -7.62 -9.79 9.82
CA LYS A 66 -8.13 -11.01 9.19
C LYS A 66 -7.81 -10.97 7.69
N PRO A 67 -6.54 -11.17 7.30
CA PRO A 67 -6.16 -11.13 5.90
C PRO A 67 -6.87 -12.27 5.13
N PRO A 68 -7.32 -12.02 3.88
CA PRO A 68 -7.99 -13.04 3.06
C PRO A 68 -7.14 -14.28 2.77
N MET A 69 -5.82 -14.14 2.75
CA MET A 69 -4.87 -15.20 2.43
C MET A 69 -3.76 -15.29 3.48
N THR A 70 -3.22 -16.49 3.63
CA THR A 70 -1.88 -16.65 4.22
C THR A 70 -0.82 -16.24 3.20
N LYS A 71 0.39 -15.92 3.67
CA LYS A 71 1.54 -15.69 2.79
C LYS A 71 1.79 -16.84 1.81
N ALA A 72 1.65 -18.09 2.27
CA ALA A 72 1.85 -19.27 1.43
C ALA A 72 0.82 -19.36 0.30
N ALA A 73 -0.46 -19.19 0.63
CA ALA A 73 -1.56 -19.20 -0.34
C ALA A 73 -1.42 -18.07 -1.37
N TYR A 74 -1.05 -16.87 -0.92
CA TYR A 74 -0.81 -15.73 -1.81
C TYR A 74 0.34 -15.99 -2.79
N LEU A 75 1.45 -16.54 -2.31
CA LEU A 75 2.60 -16.86 -3.17
C LEU A 75 2.28 -17.99 -4.17
N GLU A 76 1.50 -18.99 -3.76
CA GLU A 76 1.00 -20.03 -4.66
C GLU A 76 0.11 -19.43 -5.75
N PHE A 77 -0.85 -18.58 -5.36
CA PHE A 77 -1.72 -17.86 -6.27
C PHE A 77 -0.93 -17.05 -7.30
N GLN A 78 0.05 -16.26 -6.85
CA GLN A 78 0.88 -15.45 -7.74
C GLN A 78 1.70 -16.29 -8.72
N ARG A 79 2.30 -17.41 -8.26
CA ARG A 79 3.03 -18.33 -9.15
C ARG A 79 2.12 -18.96 -10.19
N ARG A 80 0.90 -19.34 -9.81
CA ARG A 80 -0.08 -19.89 -10.74
C ARG A 80 -0.48 -18.88 -11.80
N MET A 81 -0.69 -17.61 -11.43
CA MET A 81 -0.99 -16.55 -12.39
C MET A 81 0.19 -16.22 -13.30
N SER A 82 1.42 -16.31 -12.81
CA SER A 82 2.65 -16.07 -13.59
C SER A 82 3.01 -17.21 -14.56
N ARG A 83 2.04 -18.04 -14.98
CA ARG A 83 2.26 -19.11 -15.96
C ARG A 83 2.14 -18.56 -17.38
N ARG A 84 3.00 -19.06 -18.27
CA ARG A 84 2.87 -18.88 -19.71
C ARG A 84 2.19 -20.10 -20.30
N ASP A 85 1.11 -19.88 -21.03
CA ASP A 85 0.48 -20.89 -21.87
C ASP A 85 0.86 -20.65 -23.34
N VAL A 86 1.16 -21.71 -24.06
CA VAL A 86 1.37 -21.71 -25.51
C VAL A 86 0.30 -22.61 -26.11
N TYR A 87 -0.46 -22.07 -27.06
CA TYR A 87 -1.51 -22.80 -27.77
C TYR A 87 -1.05 -22.98 -29.22
N GLU A 88 -1.14 -24.20 -29.74
CA GLU A 88 -0.99 -24.45 -31.19
C GLU A 88 -2.37 -24.40 -31.86
N GLY A 89 -2.44 -23.69 -32.98
CA GLY A 89 -3.65 -23.50 -33.76
C GLY A 89 -4.08 -24.73 -34.55
#